data_AF-A0A7W0RGU1-F1
#
_entry.id   AF-A0A7W0RGU1-F1
#
_cell.length_a   1.000
_cell.length_b   1.000
_cell.length_c   1.000
_cell.angle_alpha   90.00
_cell.angle_beta   90.00
_cell.angle_gamma   90.00
#
_symmetry.space_group_name_H-M   'P 1'
#
loop_
_entity.id
_entity.type
_entity.pdbx_description
1 polymer ?
#
loop_
_entity_poly.entity_id
_entity_poly.type
_entity_poly.pdbx_seq_one_letter_code
_entity_poly.pdbx_strand_id
1 'polypeptide(L)'
;KFYQENKVNPLGSCLPLLLQVPFFISLFYLLKSDTFKGDIEGDESFLFIPDLAQPLTDHPFILALMVVLYVGTQLIASLITMVGGDKTQQRIMLALPFVFVIFIINFQAGLIVYWITTNVWTIGQQLVVRKLYPRPAVLEDVAGADAKDAGNGDKPARGKPARASGTAVAANGGNGGGASKPPPSSPRKKKKRSGRRR
;
A
#
# COMPACT_ATOMS: atom_id res chain seq x y z
N LYS A 1 -5.62 20.04 -0.58
CA LYS A 1 -7.07 20.10 -0.92
C LYS A 1 -7.61 18.72 -1.32
N PHE A 2 -7.05 18.04 -2.32
CA PHE A 2 -7.48 16.67 -2.72
C PHE A 2 -7.64 15.63 -1.58
N TYR A 3 -6.64 15.49 -0.70
CA TYR A 3 -6.71 14.54 0.44
C TYR A 3 -7.76 14.92 1.51
N GLN A 4 -7.99 16.22 1.69
CA GLN A 4 -8.97 16.74 2.65
C GLN A 4 -10.40 16.66 2.11
N GLU A 5 -10.57 16.86 0.80
CA GLU A 5 -11.86 16.75 0.10
C GLU A 5 -12.32 15.29 -0.03
N ASN A 6 -11.40 14.34 -0.21
CA ASN A 6 -11.69 12.91 -0.29
C ASN A 6 -11.54 12.18 1.07
N LYS A 7 -11.26 12.90 2.17
CA LYS A 7 -11.01 12.34 3.52
C LYS A 7 -10.05 11.14 3.54
N VAL A 8 -9.04 11.12 2.67
CA VAL A 8 -8.05 10.03 2.60
C VAL A 8 -6.83 10.42 3.41
N ASN A 9 -6.42 9.59 4.37
CA ASN A 9 -5.27 9.87 5.22
C ASN A 9 -3.99 9.34 4.54
N PRO A 10 -3.03 10.18 4.11
CA PRO A 10 -1.81 9.72 3.45
C PRO A 10 -0.92 8.86 4.37
N LEU A 11 -1.08 9.00 5.69
CA LEU A 11 -0.42 8.18 6.71
C LEU A 11 -1.18 6.89 7.04
N GLY A 12 -2.37 6.67 6.45
CA GLY A 12 -3.12 5.43 6.65
C GLY A 12 -2.35 4.19 6.21
N SER A 13 -1.46 4.32 5.21
CA SER A 13 -0.64 3.21 4.73
C SER A 13 0.54 2.86 5.64
N CYS A 14 0.99 3.76 6.53
CA CYS A 14 2.07 3.47 7.49
C CYS A 14 1.57 3.08 8.88
N LEU A 15 0.26 3.24 9.15
CA LEU A 15 -0.39 2.74 10.35
C LEU A 15 -0.19 1.23 10.60
N PRO A 16 -0.33 0.33 9.59
CA PRO A 16 -0.05 -1.10 9.79
C PRO A 16 1.40 -1.37 10.16
N LEU A 17 2.35 -0.61 9.59
CA LEU A 17 3.76 -0.72 9.95
C LEU A 17 3.98 -0.34 11.42
N LEU A 18 3.39 0.77 11.87
CA LEU A 18 3.52 1.23 13.26
C LEU A 18 2.99 0.19 14.26
N LEU A 19 1.89 -0.49 13.92
CA LEU A 19 1.32 -1.55 14.76
C LEU A 19 2.17 -2.83 14.73
N GLN A 20 2.94 -3.07 13.66
CA GLN A 20 3.75 -4.26 13.48
C GLN A 20 5.12 -4.19 14.17
N VAL A 21 5.74 -3.00 14.22
CA VAL A 21 7.09 -2.82 14.81
C VAL A 21 7.23 -3.43 16.22
N PRO A 22 6.28 -3.28 17.16
CA PRO A 22 6.38 -3.88 18.49
C PRO A 22 6.57 -5.39 18.48
N PHE A 23 5.84 -6.11 17.63
CA PHE A 23 5.93 -7.58 17.52
C PHE A 23 7.29 -8.03 17.01
N PHE A 24 7.83 -7.31 16.02
CA PHE A 24 9.17 -7.57 15.51
C PHE A 24 10.24 -7.36 16.59
N ILE A 25 10.15 -6.26 17.33
CA ILE A 25 11.08 -5.95 18.43
C ILE A 25 11.03 -7.05 19.48
N SER A 26 9.83 -7.45 19.93
CA SER A 26 9.67 -8.52 20.91
C SER A 26 10.32 -9.83 20.46
N LEU A 27 10.08 -10.25 19.23
CA LEU A 27 10.67 -11.48 18.69
C LEU A 27 12.19 -11.36 18.54
N PHE A 28 12.68 -10.21 18.06
CA PHE A 28 14.12 -9.97 17.89
C PHE A 28 14.86 -10.04 19.23
N TYR A 29 14.33 -9.42 20.28
CA TYR A 29 14.92 -9.48 21.61
C TYR A 29 14.79 -10.88 22.24
N LEU A 30 13.69 -11.59 21.97
CA LEU A 30 13.52 -12.97 22.42
C LEU A 30 14.57 -13.89 21.80
N LEU A 31 14.69 -13.89 20.46
CA LEU A 31 15.68 -14.70 19.73
C LEU A 31 17.13 -14.32 20.08
N LYS A 32 17.35 -13.07 20.48
CA LYS A 32 18.66 -12.59 20.91
C LYS A 32 18.97 -12.89 22.38
N SER A 33 17.97 -13.15 23.22
CA SER A 33 18.16 -13.40 24.65
C SER A 33 18.96 -14.67 24.89
N ASP A 34 19.97 -14.60 25.76
CA ASP A 34 20.86 -15.72 26.01
C ASP A 34 20.13 -16.91 26.65
N THR A 35 19.09 -16.64 27.45
CA THR A 35 18.20 -17.66 28.02
C THR A 35 17.49 -18.45 26.93
N PHE A 36 16.79 -17.77 26.02
CA PHE A 36 16.03 -18.46 24.97
C PHE A 36 16.96 -19.15 23.96
N LYS A 37 18.12 -18.57 23.67
CA LYS A 37 19.14 -19.22 22.84
C LYS A 37 19.63 -20.51 23.47
N GLY A 38 19.98 -20.50 24.76
CA GLY A 38 20.42 -21.70 25.45
C GLY A 38 19.38 -22.83 25.46
N ASP A 39 18.09 -22.48 25.40
CA ASP A 39 17.00 -23.46 25.36
C ASP A 39 16.77 -24.07 23.96
N ILE A 40 17.15 -23.38 22.87
CA ILE A 40 16.92 -23.84 21.49
C ILE A 40 18.20 -24.27 20.75
N GLU A 41 19.37 -23.98 21.32
CA GLU A 41 20.66 -24.29 20.73
C GLU A 41 20.98 -25.79 20.89
N GLY A 42 21.20 -26.47 19.75
CA GLY A 42 21.72 -27.84 19.73
C GLY A 42 20.70 -28.99 19.70
N ASP A 43 19.40 -28.79 19.91
CA ASP A 43 18.41 -29.89 19.91
C ASP A 43 17.14 -29.62 19.08
N GLU A 44 16.84 -28.36 18.74
CA GLU A 44 15.56 -27.97 18.14
C GLU A 44 15.67 -27.83 16.61
N SER A 45 15.86 -28.93 15.89
CA SER A 45 15.74 -28.92 14.43
C SER A 45 14.28 -28.66 14.01
N PHE A 46 14.04 -27.65 13.16
CA PHE A 46 12.69 -27.30 12.69
C PHE A 46 12.56 -27.54 11.18
N LEU A 47 11.68 -28.46 10.79
CA LEU A 47 11.50 -28.91 9.41
C LEU A 47 12.81 -29.44 8.79
N PHE A 48 13.51 -28.60 8.04
CA PHE A 48 14.78 -28.89 7.38
C PHE A 48 15.89 -27.95 7.86
N ILE A 49 15.63 -27.15 8.89
CA ILE A 49 16.55 -26.19 9.48
C ILE A 49 17.21 -26.85 10.70
N PRO A 50 18.54 -26.98 10.72
CA PRO A 50 19.24 -27.71 11.79
C PRO A 50 19.23 -26.96 13.12
N ASP A 51 19.30 -25.62 13.10
CA ASP A 51 19.28 -24.79 14.30
C ASP A 51 18.62 -23.43 13.98
N LEU A 52 17.72 -22.97 14.87
CA LEU A 52 16.99 -21.71 14.71
C LEU A 52 17.70 -20.50 15.34
N ALA A 53 18.54 -20.73 16.34
CA ALA A 53 19.33 -19.72 17.03
C ALA A 53 20.56 -19.28 16.24
N GLN A 54 21.05 -20.11 15.32
CA GLN A 54 22.25 -19.83 14.55
C GLN A 54 21.96 -19.29 13.13
N PRO A 55 22.89 -18.51 12.54
CA PRO A 55 22.82 -18.17 11.11
C PRO A 55 22.96 -19.41 10.23
N LEU A 56 22.31 -19.42 9.06
CA LEU A 56 22.35 -20.55 8.12
C LEU A 56 23.58 -20.56 7.19
N THR A 57 24.59 -19.74 7.48
CA THR A 57 25.76 -19.56 6.62
C THR A 57 26.54 -20.87 6.44
N ASP A 58 26.56 -21.74 7.45
CA ASP A 58 27.22 -23.05 7.40
C ASP A 58 26.46 -24.07 6.53
N HIS A 59 25.20 -23.78 6.17
CA HIS A 59 24.33 -24.64 5.39
C HIS A 59 23.83 -23.94 4.10
N PRO A 60 24.70 -23.78 3.09
CA PRO A 60 24.43 -22.93 1.92
C PRO A 60 23.20 -23.36 1.11
N PHE A 61 22.92 -24.66 1.01
CA PHE A 61 21.73 -25.16 0.29
C PHE A 61 20.43 -24.80 1.02
N ILE A 62 20.40 -24.93 2.35
CA ILE A 62 19.23 -24.60 3.17
C ILE A 62 19.03 -23.08 3.21
N LEU A 63 20.13 -22.33 3.32
CA LEU A 63 20.11 -20.87 3.23
C LEU A 63 19.52 -20.41 1.90
N ALA A 64 20.00 -20.95 0.77
CA ALA A 64 19.49 -20.61 -0.55
C ALA A 64 17.99 -20.90 -0.68
N LEU A 65 17.53 -22.06 -0.20
CA LEU A 65 16.11 -22.41 -0.17
C LEU A 65 15.28 -21.39 0.63
N MET A 66 15.76 -21.01 1.82
CA MET A 66 15.09 -20.03 2.68
C MET A 66 15.07 -18.62 2.10
N VAL A 67 16.17 -18.19 1.48
CA VAL A 67 16.22 -16.89 0.79
C VAL A 67 15.26 -16.87 -0.39
N VAL A 68 15.21 -17.93 -1.20
CA VAL A 68 14.26 -18.01 -2.33
C VAL A 68 12.82 -18.00 -1.82
N LEU A 69 12.51 -18.74 -0.76
CA LEU A 69 11.18 -18.78 -0.18
C LEU A 69 10.78 -17.42 0.43
N TYR A 70 11.69 -16.76 1.14
CA TYR A 70 11.50 -15.41 1.66
C TYR A 70 11.23 -14.42 0.53
N VAL A 71 12.11 -14.33 -0.48
CA VAL A 71 11.94 -13.40 -1.59
C VAL A 71 10.64 -13.71 -2.35
N GLY A 72 10.36 -14.98 -2.66
CA GLY A 72 9.15 -15.38 -3.35
C GLY A 72 7.89 -14.97 -2.61
N THR A 73 7.78 -15.30 -1.32
CA THR A 73 6.63 -14.93 -0.50
C THR A 73 6.51 -13.42 -0.30
N GLN A 74 7.62 -12.72 -0.11
CA GLN A 74 7.64 -11.26 0.01
C GLN A 74 7.18 -10.57 -1.27
N LEU A 75 7.61 -11.04 -2.45
CA LEU A 75 7.17 -10.51 -3.74
C LEU A 75 5.67 -10.73 -3.93
N ILE A 76 5.17 -11.93 -3.65
CA ILE A 76 3.73 -12.23 -3.75
C ILE A 76 2.94 -11.35 -2.79
N ALA A 77 3.35 -11.24 -1.53
CA ALA A 77 2.73 -10.36 -0.54
C ALA A 77 2.73 -8.89 -1.02
N SER A 78 3.84 -8.43 -1.59
CA SER A 78 3.97 -7.07 -2.12
C SER A 78 3.05 -6.85 -3.32
N LEU A 79 2.96 -7.79 -4.27
CA LEU A 79 2.08 -7.68 -5.44
C LEU A 79 0.59 -7.66 -5.07
N ILE A 80 0.21 -8.42 -4.03
CA ILE A 80 -1.16 -8.48 -3.54
C ILE A 80 -1.48 -7.24 -2.66
N THR A 81 -0.48 -6.63 -2.03
CA THR A 81 -0.71 -5.46 -1.17
C THR A 81 -0.53 -4.13 -1.91
N MET A 82 0.08 -4.13 -3.10
CA MET A 82 0.35 -2.92 -3.87
C MET A 82 -0.95 -2.16 -4.18
N VAL A 83 -1.13 -1.02 -3.52
CA VAL A 83 -2.19 -0.05 -3.81
C VAL A 83 -1.57 1.02 -4.70
N GLY A 84 -2.31 1.45 -5.73
CA GLY A 84 -1.85 2.35 -6.78
C GLY A 84 -0.88 3.44 -6.31
N GLY A 85 0.25 3.52 -7.01
CA GLY A 85 1.36 4.44 -6.81
C GLY A 85 2.11 4.61 -8.13
N ASP A 86 2.99 5.60 -8.22
CA ASP A 86 3.77 5.83 -9.43
C ASP A 86 4.72 4.64 -9.72
N LYS A 87 5.05 4.42 -11.00
CA LYS A 87 5.89 3.30 -11.43
C LYS A 87 7.27 3.26 -10.76
N THR A 88 7.75 4.37 -10.21
CA THR A 88 9.03 4.42 -9.49
C THR A 88 8.86 3.87 -8.07
N GLN A 89 7.82 4.25 -7.34
CA GLN A 89 7.51 3.67 -6.02
C GLN A 89 7.29 2.15 -6.11
N GLN A 90 6.57 1.68 -7.13
CA GLN A 90 6.34 0.24 -7.33
C GLN A 90 7.66 -0.54 -7.52
N ARG A 91 8.58 0.01 -8.33
CA ARG A 91 9.89 -0.62 -8.57
C ARG A 91 10.75 -0.65 -7.31
N ILE A 92 10.72 0.41 -6.49
CA ILE A 92 11.44 0.44 -5.21
C ILE A 92 10.88 -0.62 -4.26
N MET A 93 9.56 -0.73 -4.12
CA MET A 93 8.94 -1.74 -3.25
C MET A 93 9.25 -3.16 -3.71
N LEU A 94 9.31 -3.41 -5.03
CA LEU A 94 9.64 -4.72 -5.58
C LEU A 94 11.14 -5.04 -5.47
N ALA A 95 12.02 -4.03 -5.46
CA ALA A 95 13.47 -4.19 -5.32
C ALA A 95 13.92 -4.33 -3.86
N LEU A 96 13.19 -3.74 -2.90
CA LEU A 96 13.53 -3.71 -1.48
C LEU A 96 13.80 -5.12 -0.87
N PRO A 97 13.01 -6.17 -1.16
CA PRO A 97 13.24 -7.51 -0.60
C PRO A 97 14.63 -8.05 -0.90
N PHE A 98 15.17 -7.76 -2.09
CA PHE A 98 16.48 -8.23 -2.54
C PHE A 98 17.62 -7.54 -1.79
N VAL A 99 17.50 -6.22 -1.56
CA VAL A 99 18.46 -5.49 -0.73
C VAL A 99 18.47 -6.06 0.69
N PHE A 100 17.30 -6.41 1.20
CA PHE A 100 17.15 -6.95 2.55
C PHE A 100 17.76 -8.34 2.75
N VAL A 101 17.96 -9.11 1.67
CA VAL A 101 18.67 -10.41 1.72
C VAL A 101 20.08 -10.25 2.29
N ILE A 102 20.80 -9.17 1.93
CA ILE A 102 22.18 -8.92 2.41
C ILE A 102 22.20 -8.82 3.95
N PHE A 103 21.16 -8.26 4.53
CA PHE A 103 21.02 -8.19 5.98
C PHE A 103 20.58 -9.55 6.56
N ILE A 104 19.55 -10.15 5.96
CA ILE A 104 18.95 -11.43 6.39
C ILE A 104 19.95 -12.57 6.55
N ILE A 105 20.91 -12.71 5.63
CA ILE A 105 21.90 -13.81 5.68
C ILE A 105 22.80 -13.75 6.92
N ASN A 106 22.90 -12.59 7.58
CA ASN A 106 23.70 -12.40 8.79
C ASN A 106 22.87 -12.60 10.08
N PHE A 107 21.57 -12.80 9.98
CA PHE A 107 20.68 -13.00 11.13
C PHE A 107 20.37 -14.48 11.36
N GLN A 108 19.86 -14.77 12.55
CA GLN A 108 19.48 -16.12 13.00
C GLN A 108 18.35 -16.69 12.15
N ALA A 109 18.32 -18.00 11.93
CA ALA A 109 17.32 -18.67 11.09
C ALA A 109 15.87 -18.36 11.50
N GLY A 110 15.62 -18.29 12.82
CA GLY A 110 14.29 -18.03 13.36
C GLY A 110 13.67 -16.74 12.82
N LEU A 111 14.50 -15.72 12.53
CA LEU A 111 14.04 -14.46 11.97
C LEU A 111 13.54 -14.61 10.52
N ILE A 112 14.22 -15.44 9.72
CA ILE A 112 13.84 -15.73 8.33
C ILE A 112 12.53 -16.53 8.30
N VAL A 113 12.41 -17.54 9.16
CA VAL A 113 11.19 -18.34 9.32
C VAL A 113 10.01 -17.46 9.71
N TYR A 114 10.21 -16.54 10.64
CA TYR A 114 9.20 -15.57 11.03
C TYR A 114 8.76 -14.68 9.86
N TRP A 115 9.69 -14.16 9.06
CA TRP A 115 9.34 -13.34 7.89
C TRP A 115 8.52 -14.11 6.87
N ILE A 116 8.94 -15.33 6.53
CA ILE A 116 8.22 -16.20 5.60
C ILE A 116 6.80 -16.45 6.13
N THR A 117 6.68 -16.81 7.41
CA THR A 117 5.38 -17.08 8.04
C THR A 117 4.47 -15.85 8.02
N THR A 118 5.03 -14.68 8.34
CA THR A 118 4.30 -13.40 8.32
C THR A 118 3.85 -13.04 6.90
N ASN A 119 4.68 -13.28 5.89
CA ASN A 119 4.34 -13.07 4.50
C ASN A 119 3.21 -14.00 4.04
N VAL A 120 3.29 -15.28 4.39
CA VAL A 120 2.24 -16.27 4.10
C VAL A 120 0.92 -15.86 4.77
N TRP A 121 0.96 -15.44 6.04
CA TRP A 121 -0.20 -14.92 6.75
C TRP A 121 -0.79 -13.68 6.05
N THR A 122 0.06 -12.73 5.66
CA THR A 122 -0.37 -11.51 4.94
C THR A 122 -1.05 -11.86 3.62
N ILE A 123 -0.49 -12.79 2.84
CA ILE A 123 -1.10 -13.29 1.61
C ILE A 123 -2.47 -13.90 1.92
N GLY A 124 -2.55 -14.80 2.91
CA GLY A 124 -3.80 -15.44 3.33
C GLY A 124 -4.86 -14.43 3.74
N GLN A 125 -4.52 -13.51 4.66
CA GLN A 125 -5.41 -12.45 5.10
C GLN A 125 -5.90 -11.60 3.93
N GLN A 126 -4.99 -11.17 3.06
CA GLN A 126 -5.33 -10.27 1.96
C GLN A 126 -6.22 -10.96 0.91
N LEU A 127 -6.02 -12.26 0.66
CA LEU A 127 -6.91 -13.05 -0.18
C LEU A 127 -8.32 -13.20 0.44
N VAL A 128 -8.40 -13.45 1.76
CA VAL A 128 -9.68 -13.54 2.47
C VAL A 128 -10.40 -12.19 2.47
N VAL A 129 -9.71 -11.08 2.77
CA VAL A 129 -10.29 -9.74 2.78
C VAL A 129 -10.83 -9.37 1.40
N ARG A 130 -10.08 -9.65 0.33
CA ARG A 130 -10.54 -9.39 -1.05
C ARG A 130 -11.78 -10.20 -1.43
N LYS A 131 -11.91 -11.41 -0.89
CA LYS A 131 -13.07 -12.28 -1.10
C LYS A 131 -14.29 -11.82 -0.30
N LEU A 132 -14.09 -11.34 0.94
CA LEU A 132 -15.17 -10.88 1.83
C LEU A 132 -15.65 -9.47 1.49
N TYR A 133 -14.73 -8.60 1.09
CA TYR A 133 -14.98 -7.21 0.73
C TYR A 133 -14.49 -6.95 -0.70
N PRO A 134 -15.19 -7.50 -1.71
CA PRO A 134 -14.89 -7.21 -3.11
C PRO A 134 -15.02 -5.71 -3.34
N ARG A 135 -14.09 -5.14 -4.11
CA ARG A 135 -14.08 -3.71 -4.37
C ARG A 135 -15.34 -3.35 -5.18
N PRO A 136 -16.07 -2.29 -4.82
CA PRO A 136 -17.24 -1.88 -5.60
C PRO A 136 -16.81 -1.57 -7.04
N ALA A 137 -17.56 -2.08 -8.02
CA ALA A 137 -17.21 -2.08 -9.45
C ALA A 137 -16.83 -0.70 -10.03
N VAL A 138 -17.37 0.38 -9.45
CA VAL A 138 -17.02 1.76 -9.80
C VAL A 138 -15.53 2.03 -9.61
N LEU A 139 -14.87 1.39 -8.64
CA LEU A 139 -13.43 1.51 -8.40
C LEU A 139 -12.58 0.64 -9.34
N GLU A 140 -13.16 -0.40 -9.93
CA GLU A 140 -12.47 -1.26 -10.91
C GLU A 140 -12.34 -0.59 -12.27
N ASP A 141 -13.37 0.14 -12.73
CA ASP A 141 -13.33 0.87 -14.00
C ASP A 141 -12.29 2.00 -13.99
N VAL A 142 -12.14 2.72 -12.87
CA VAL A 142 -11.10 3.74 -12.72
C VAL A 142 -9.71 3.11 -12.61
N ALA A 143 -9.53 2.06 -11.80
CA ALA A 143 -8.24 1.39 -11.69
C ALA A 143 -7.80 0.72 -13.01
N GLY A 144 -8.74 0.18 -13.77
CA GLY A 144 -8.51 -0.40 -15.10
C GLY A 144 -8.22 0.67 -16.17
N ALA A 145 -8.81 1.87 -16.04
CA ALA A 145 -8.48 3.01 -16.89
C ALA A 145 -7.08 3.56 -16.58
N ASP A 146 -6.72 3.71 -15.30
CA ASP A 146 -5.41 4.17 -14.85
C ASP A 146 -4.29 3.19 -15.25
N ALA A 147 -4.56 1.88 -15.19
CA ALA A 147 -3.62 0.85 -15.64
C ALA A 147 -3.40 0.86 -17.17
N LYS A 148 -4.43 1.20 -17.96
CA LYS A 148 -4.34 1.33 -19.43
C LYS A 148 -3.64 2.62 -19.84
N ASP A 149 -3.87 3.72 -19.15
CA ASP A 149 -3.22 5.02 -19.41
C ASP A 149 -1.74 4.98 -19.03
N ALA A 150 -1.37 4.22 -18.00
CA ALA A 150 0.03 3.96 -17.67
C ALA A 150 0.77 3.14 -18.75
N GLY A 151 0.08 2.41 -19.64
CA GLY A 151 0.69 1.64 -20.72
C GLY A 151 0.98 2.44 -21.99
N ASN A 152 0.26 3.54 -22.22
CA ASN A 152 0.38 4.35 -23.43
C ASN A 152 1.10 5.66 -23.11
N GLY A 153 2.42 5.67 -23.25
CA GLY A 153 3.22 6.88 -23.09
C GLY A 153 2.95 7.86 -24.21
N ASP A 154 1.94 8.72 -24.07
CA ASP A 154 1.81 9.93 -24.88
C ASP A 154 1.23 11.12 -24.12
N LYS A 155 1.70 12.30 -24.48
CA LYS A 155 1.76 13.58 -23.73
C LYS A 155 0.40 14.16 -23.29
N PRO A 156 0.35 15.05 -22.27
CA PRO A 156 -0.90 15.49 -21.65
C PRO A 156 -1.64 16.52 -22.52
N ALA A 157 -2.78 16.12 -23.08
CA ALA A 157 -3.72 17.04 -23.73
C ALA A 157 -4.75 17.55 -22.72
N ARG A 158 -4.58 18.82 -22.38
CA ARG A 158 -5.45 19.68 -21.56
C ARG A 158 -6.91 19.71 -22.06
N GLY A 159 -7.86 19.44 -21.17
CA GLY A 159 -9.08 20.25 -21.05
C GLY A 159 -10.45 19.56 -21.17
N LYS A 160 -11.19 19.54 -20.05
CA LYS A 160 -12.60 20.02 -19.93
C LYS A 160 -13.09 19.85 -18.49
N PRO A 161 -13.65 20.88 -17.83
CA PRO A 161 -14.29 20.68 -16.53
C PRO A 161 -15.67 20.05 -16.75
N ALA A 162 -15.89 18.89 -16.14
CA ALA A 162 -17.18 18.23 -16.12
C ALA A 162 -18.18 19.05 -15.29
N ARG A 163 -19.31 19.33 -15.94
CA ARG A 163 -20.50 20.03 -15.43
C ARG A 163 -21.11 19.21 -14.29
N ALA A 164 -21.09 19.73 -13.07
CA ALA A 164 -21.77 19.14 -11.93
C ALA A 164 -23.30 19.19 -12.13
N SER A 165 -23.92 18.02 -12.31
CA SER A 165 -25.35 17.80 -12.18
C SER A 165 -25.70 17.69 -10.70
N GLY A 166 -26.60 18.57 -10.24
CA GLY A 166 -27.07 18.58 -8.86
C GLY A 166 -27.97 17.41 -8.52
N THR A 167 -28.00 17.08 -7.23
CA THR A 167 -29.21 16.60 -6.57
C THR A 167 -29.18 17.12 -5.14
N ALA A 168 -30.20 17.90 -4.80
CA ALA A 168 -30.41 18.47 -3.49
C ALA A 168 -30.95 17.39 -2.54
N VAL A 169 -30.43 17.35 -1.31
CA VAL A 169 -31.13 16.80 -0.15
C VAL A 169 -30.97 17.80 0.98
N ALA A 170 -32.11 18.30 1.45
CA ALA A 170 -32.25 19.25 2.55
C ALA A 170 -32.47 18.51 3.88
N ALA A 171 -31.87 19.03 4.96
CA ALA A 171 -32.38 19.04 6.35
C ALA A 171 -31.28 19.65 7.25
N ASN A 172 -31.33 20.95 7.57
CA ASN A 172 -31.98 21.60 8.72
C ASN A 172 -31.09 21.64 9.99
N GLY A 173 -30.88 22.85 10.53
CA GLY A 173 -30.11 23.06 11.76
C GLY A 173 -29.68 24.51 12.01
N GLY A 174 -30.64 25.39 12.31
CA GLY A 174 -30.56 26.43 13.37
C GLY A 174 -29.42 27.45 13.47
N ASN A 175 -29.86 28.72 13.41
CA ASN A 175 -29.49 29.84 14.31
C ASN A 175 -28.40 30.85 13.87
N GLY A 176 -28.73 32.15 14.02
CA GLY A 176 -27.75 33.25 14.07
C GLY A 176 -27.97 34.36 13.03
N GLY A 177 -28.57 35.48 13.46
CA GLY A 177 -28.85 36.65 12.63
C GLY A 177 -27.62 37.50 12.27
N GLY A 178 -27.77 38.31 11.21
CA GLY A 178 -26.78 39.30 10.78
C GLY A 178 -27.09 39.85 9.40
N ALA A 179 -27.78 40.99 9.36
CA ALA A 179 -28.12 41.71 8.13
C ALA A 179 -26.86 42.18 7.38
N SER A 180 -26.75 41.88 6.08
CA SER A 180 -25.89 42.62 5.14
C SER A 180 -26.33 42.39 3.68
N LYS A 181 -26.35 43.49 2.92
CA LYS A 181 -26.94 43.70 1.58
C LYS A 181 -26.35 42.81 0.47
N PRO A 182 -27.10 42.54 -0.62
CA PRO A 182 -26.60 41.76 -1.75
C PRO A 182 -25.60 42.57 -2.62
N PRO A 183 -24.55 41.94 -3.18
CA PRO A 183 -23.67 42.58 -4.16
C PRO A 183 -24.33 42.67 -5.54
N PRO A 184 -23.93 43.65 -6.38
CA PRO A 184 -24.63 43.99 -7.62
C PRO A 184 -24.43 42.96 -8.75
N SER A 185 -25.46 42.82 -9.58
CA SER A 185 -25.50 42.03 -10.80
C SER A 185 -24.48 42.51 -11.85
N SER A 186 -23.70 41.59 -12.43
CA SER A 186 -22.79 41.89 -13.54
C SER A 186 -23.51 42.02 -14.90
N PRO A 187 -22.99 42.81 -15.86
CA PRO A 187 -23.74 43.22 -17.04
C PRO A 187 -23.75 42.17 -18.15
N ARG A 188 -24.93 41.94 -18.70
CA ARG A 188 -25.25 41.09 -19.87
C ARG A 188 -24.49 41.58 -21.11
N LYS A 189 -23.46 40.85 -21.59
CA LYS A 189 -22.77 41.14 -22.86
C LYS A 189 -23.70 40.86 -24.07
N LYS A 190 -24.02 41.92 -24.82
CA LYS A 190 -24.75 41.88 -26.10
C LYS A 190 -23.95 41.10 -27.15
N LYS A 191 -24.61 40.14 -27.81
CA LYS A 191 -24.09 39.37 -28.95
C LYS A 191 -24.08 40.26 -30.21
N LYS A 192 -22.88 40.62 -30.70
CA LYS A 192 -22.69 41.35 -31.97
C LYS A 192 -22.96 40.38 -33.14
N ARG A 193 -23.98 40.68 -33.93
CA ARG A 193 -24.36 39.97 -35.16
C ARG A 193 -23.47 40.51 -36.29
N SER A 194 -22.49 39.72 -36.74
CA SER A 194 -21.71 40.02 -37.95
C SER A 194 -22.39 39.34 -39.14
N GLY A 195 -22.75 40.14 -40.14
CA GLY A 195 -23.36 39.68 -41.38
C GLY A 195 -22.34 39.07 -42.34
N ARG A 196 -22.81 38.15 -43.17
CA ARG A 196 -22.11 37.72 -44.38
C ARG A 196 -23.07 37.98 -45.55
N ARG A 197 -22.75 39.03 -46.33
CA ARG A 197 -23.30 39.25 -47.66
C ARG A 197 -22.66 38.24 -48.62
N ARG A 198 -23.52 37.78 -49.53
CA ARG A 198 -23.32 37.21 -50.88
C ARG A 198 -21.90 36.77 -51.25
#